data_AF-A0A7Y2B429-F1
#
_entry.id   AF-A0A7Y2B429-F1
#
_cell.length_a   1.000
_cell.length_b   1.000
_cell.length_c   1.000
_cell.angle_alpha   90.00
_cell.angle_beta   90.00
_cell.angle_gamma   90.00
#
_symmetry.space_group_name_H-M   'P 1'
#
loop_
_entity.id
_entity.type
_entity.pdbx_description
1 polymer ?
#
loop_
_entity_poly.entity_id
_entity_poly.type
_entity_poly.pdbx_seq_one_letter_code
_entity_poly.pdbx_strand_id
1 'polypeptide(L)'
;MSPTSAGSMSDSKSEMRTKGARPTDVHDLAEGHSPFVRLYLEFAQLKQLYRQGWLQVGVPDRQCESVAEHTLGVVLLACLIAERERPDLDRDKVFRMALIHDFGEIHAGDITPRDGVSAAEKKAREIEGIDAVLRDFPGGEEWMAVWHEYEESATPEAQFVKQIDRLEMGLQGHIYRKLGHAGADELFQSAIEAVSDERLAPLLAELEEGEE
;
A
#
# COMPACT_ATOMS: atom_id res chain seq x y z
N MET A 1 -9.00 8.57 -53.97
CA MET A 1 -8.86 7.59 -52.87
C MET A 1 -8.02 8.25 -51.80
N SER A 2 -8.67 8.80 -50.79
CA SER A 2 -7.99 9.45 -49.65
C SER A 2 -7.86 8.40 -48.54
N PRO A 3 -6.68 8.20 -47.94
CA PRO A 3 -6.53 7.24 -46.86
C PRO A 3 -7.11 7.85 -45.58
N THR A 4 -8.00 7.07 -44.96
CA THR A 4 -8.64 7.33 -43.68
C THR A 4 -7.58 7.37 -42.57
N SER A 5 -7.53 8.44 -41.80
CA SER A 5 -6.67 8.54 -40.62
C SER A 5 -7.18 7.57 -39.55
N ALA A 6 -6.36 6.59 -39.19
CA ALA A 6 -6.56 5.81 -37.98
C ALA A 6 -6.47 6.76 -36.77
N GLY A 7 -7.55 6.85 -35.99
CA GLY A 7 -7.55 7.57 -34.73
C GLY A 7 -6.58 6.88 -33.76
N SER A 8 -5.61 7.64 -33.25
CA SER A 8 -4.79 7.20 -32.12
C SER A 8 -5.69 7.10 -30.89
N MET A 9 -5.95 5.89 -30.41
CA MET A 9 -6.39 5.71 -29.02
C MET A 9 -5.27 6.27 -28.15
N SER A 10 -5.58 7.29 -27.34
CA SER A 10 -4.64 7.80 -26.36
C SER A 10 -4.47 6.75 -25.28
N ASP A 11 -3.25 6.22 -25.13
CA ASP A 11 -2.82 5.53 -23.92
C ASP A 11 -2.88 6.52 -22.75
N SER A 12 -4.05 6.60 -22.12
CA SER A 12 -4.22 7.30 -20.85
C SER A 12 -3.61 6.42 -19.77
N LYS A 13 -2.28 6.45 -19.64
CA LYS A 13 -1.64 6.03 -18.39
C LYS A 13 -2.26 6.88 -17.28
N SER A 14 -2.93 6.26 -16.33
CA SER A 14 -3.44 6.92 -15.14
C SER A 14 -2.29 7.68 -14.48
N GLU A 15 -2.36 9.00 -14.45
CA GLU A 15 -1.34 9.83 -13.80
C GLU A 15 -1.43 9.61 -12.29
N MET A 16 -0.29 9.35 -11.63
CA MET A 16 -0.21 9.15 -10.17
C MET A 16 -0.69 10.42 -9.44
N ARG A 17 -1.73 10.28 -8.62
CA ARG A 17 -2.36 11.43 -7.94
C ARG A 17 -1.89 11.54 -6.49
N THR A 18 -1.68 12.77 -6.03
CA THR A 18 -1.14 13.07 -4.69
C THR A 18 -1.95 14.18 -4.00
N LYS A 19 -1.96 14.19 -2.65
CA LYS A 19 -2.57 15.25 -1.80
C LYS A 19 -1.96 16.62 -2.05
N GLY A 20 -0.69 16.65 -2.45
CA GLY A 20 0.04 17.87 -2.77
C GLY A 20 1.37 17.54 -3.45
N ALA A 21 2.14 18.59 -3.74
CA ALA A 21 3.50 18.44 -4.23
C ALA A 21 4.34 17.57 -3.26
N ARG A 22 5.34 16.89 -3.81
CA ARG A 22 6.32 16.16 -3.00
C ARG A 22 6.87 17.09 -1.91
N PRO A 23 6.82 16.72 -0.61
CA PRO A 23 7.22 17.62 0.48
C PRO A 23 8.69 18.03 0.40
N THR A 24 9.52 17.21 -0.24
CA THR A 24 10.93 17.46 -0.50
C THR A 24 11.31 16.98 -1.91
N ASP A 25 12.17 17.73 -2.60
CA ASP A 25 12.90 17.21 -3.75
C ASP A 25 13.98 16.26 -3.24
N VAL A 26 14.13 15.10 -3.88
CA VAL A 26 15.15 14.09 -3.53
C VAL A 26 16.55 14.71 -3.61
N HIS A 27 16.73 15.72 -4.48
CA HIS A 27 17.97 16.49 -4.59
C HIS A 27 18.28 17.36 -3.37
N ASP A 28 17.26 17.85 -2.64
CA ASP A 28 17.45 18.68 -1.43
C ASP A 28 17.81 17.84 -0.19
N LEU A 29 17.61 16.52 -0.24
CA LEU A 29 17.92 15.59 0.87
C LEU A 29 19.42 15.28 0.97
N ALA A 30 20.20 15.61 -0.07
CA ALA A 30 21.57 15.14 -0.24
C ALA A 30 22.61 15.86 0.63
N GLU A 31 22.38 17.08 1.13
CA GLU A 31 23.42 17.85 1.84
C GLU A 31 23.11 18.09 3.34
N GLY A 32 23.99 17.61 4.22
CA GLY A 32 24.07 18.03 5.63
C GLY A 32 23.08 17.40 6.63
N HIS A 33 22.10 16.60 6.19
CA HIS A 33 21.14 15.94 7.08
C HIS A 33 21.60 14.57 7.59
N SER A 34 21.20 14.22 8.82
CA SER A 34 21.45 12.88 9.38
C SER A 34 20.59 11.82 8.69
N PRO A 35 20.99 10.53 8.71
CA PRO A 35 20.20 9.46 8.11
C PRO A 35 18.76 9.38 8.62
N PHE A 36 18.51 9.67 9.90
CA PHE A 36 17.17 9.70 10.48
C PHE A 36 16.30 10.82 9.90
N VAL A 37 16.87 12.00 9.68
CA VAL A 37 16.16 13.13 9.08
C VAL A 37 15.81 12.79 7.63
N ARG A 38 16.76 12.26 6.86
CA ARG A 38 16.53 11.83 5.47
C ARG A 38 15.43 10.78 5.37
N LEU A 39 15.50 9.72 6.16
CA LEU A 39 14.49 8.66 6.19
C LEU A 39 13.09 9.24 6.45
N TYR A 40 12.96 10.15 7.42
CA TYR A 40 11.66 10.75 7.71
C TYR A 40 11.13 11.63 6.57
N LEU A 41 12.02 12.39 5.91
CA LEU A 41 11.63 13.23 4.78
C LEU A 41 11.20 12.39 3.56
N GLU A 42 11.88 11.28 3.29
CA GLU A 42 11.44 10.30 2.28
C GLU A 42 10.10 9.66 2.66
N PHE A 43 9.94 9.19 3.90
CA PHE A 43 8.67 8.67 4.40
C PHE A 43 7.51 9.66 4.25
N ALA A 44 7.76 10.97 4.36
CA ALA A 44 6.73 11.99 4.23
C ALA A 44 6.03 11.98 2.85
N GLN A 45 6.65 11.38 1.83
CA GLN A 45 6.03 11.17 0.52
C GLN A 45 4.81 10.25 0.59
N LEU A 46 4.83 9.20 1.42
CA LEU A 46 3.68 8.30 1.61
C LEU A 46 2.47 9.02 2.22
N LYS A 47 2.69 10.14 2.93
CA LYS A 47 1.59 10.98 3.43
C LYS A 47 0.91 11.78 2.33
N GLN A 48 1.58 12.00 1.20
CA GLN A 48 1.02 12.69 0.05
C GLN A 48 0.49 11.73 -1.00
N LEU A 49 1.03 10.52 -1.08
CA LEU A 49 0.62 9.51 -2.04
C LEU A 49 -0.76 8.97 -1.70
N TYR A 50 -1.76 9.23 -2.55
CA TYR A 50 -3.07 8.60 -2.41
C TYR A 50 -2.99 7.11 -2.74
N ARG A 51 -3.87 6.32 -2.12
CA ARG A 51 -4.17 4.96 -2.56
C ARG A 51 -4.94 5.01 -3.89
N GLN A 52 -4.24 4.81 -5.01
CA GLN A 52 -4.75 4.99 -6.37
C GLN A 52 -5.95 4.09 -6.67
N GLY A 53 -6.02 2.89 -6.09
CA GLY A 53 -7.14 1.98 -6.26
C GLY A 53 -8.49 2.64 -5.93
N TRP A 54 -8.57 3.40 -4.84
CA TRP A 54 -9.77 4.12 -4.43
C TRP A 54 -10.16 5.23 -5.42
N LEU A 55 -9.16 5.97 -5.92
CA LEU A 55 -9.39 7.01 -6.92
C LEU A 55 -9.92 6.41 -8.23
N GLN A 56 -9.40 5.26 -8.64
CA GLN A 56 -9.80 4.54 -9.84
C GLN A 56 -11.24 4.00 -9.77
N VAL A 57 -11.79 3.82 -8.57
CA VAL A 57 -13.20 3.45 -8.35
C VAL A 57 -14.08 4.63 -7.93
N GLY A 58 -13.58 5.86 -8.09
CA GLY A 58 -14.38 7.08 -7.97
C GLY A 58 -14.45 7.69 -6.57
N VAL A 59 -13.63 7.24 -5.61
CA VAL A 59 -13.47 7.95 -4.34
C VAL A 59 -12.78 9.30 -4.62
N PRO A 60 -13.35 10.44 -4.19
CA PRO A 60 -12.76 11.74 -4.45
C PRO A 60 -11.54 11.99 -3.56
N ASP A 61 -10.55 12.71 -4.09
CA ASP A 61 -9.26 13.04 -3.45
C ASP A 61 -9.40 13.50 -2.00
N ARG A 62 -10.34 14.41 -1.73
CA ARG A 62 -10.58 14.98 -0.39
C ARG A 62 -10.98 13.95 0.67
N GLN A 63 -11.38 12.75 0.26
CA GLN A 63 -11.78 11.63 1.12
C GLN A 63 -10.87 10.41 0.95
N CYS A 64 -10.05 10.38 -0.09
CA CYS A 64 -9.15 9.27 -0.34
C CYS A 64 -8.02 9.27 0.68
N GLU A 65 -7.80 8.12 1.29
CA GLU A 65 -6.66 7.90 2.15
C GLU A 65 -5.34 7.98 1.38
N SER A 66 -4.28 8.31 2.10
CA SER A 66 -2.91 8.14 1.65
C SER A 66 -2.34 6.78 2.04
N VAL A 67 -1.27 6.35 1.36
CA VAL A 67 -0.55 5.12 1.71
C VAL A 67 -0.09 5.13 3.17
N ALA A 68 0.36 6.26 3.71
CA ALA A 68 0.70 6.34 5.13
C ALA A 68 -0.49 6.15 6.10
N GLU A 69 -1.72 6.51 5.68
CA GLU A 69 -2.93 6.29 6.49
C GLU A 69 -3.31 4.80 6.47
N HIS A 70 -3.26 4.17 5.29
CA HIS A 70 -3.39 2.73 5.11
C HIS A 70 -2.36 1.95 5.96
N THR A 71 -1.07 2.29 5.85
CA THR A 71 -0.01 1.64 6.65
C THR A 71 -0.27 1.74 8.15
N LEU A 72 -0.79 2.87 8.64
CA LEU A 72 -1.16 3.02 10.05
C LEU A 72 -2.31 2.07 10.43
N GLY A 73 -3.32 1.92 9.58
CA GLY A 73 -4.40 0.93 9.74
C GLY A 73 -3.86 -0.50 9.81
N VAL A 74 -2.96 -0.87 8.89
CA VAL A 74 -2.32 -2.20 8.83
C VAL A 74 -1.54 -2.48 10.10
N VAL A 75 -0.72 -1.53 10.56
CA VAL A 75 0.05 -1.66 11.81
C VAL A 75 -0.88 -1.80 13.01
N LEU A 76 -1.96 -1.00 13.09
CA LEU A 76 -2.93 -1.08 14.18
C LEU A 76 -3.58 -2.46 14.28
N LEU A 77 -4.07 -2.98 13.16
CA LEU A 77 -4.71 -4.29 13.09
C LEU A 77 -3.70 -5.41 13.37
N ALA A 78 -2.51 -5.35 12.76
CA ALA A 78 -1.44 -6.31 12.99
C ALA A 78 -1.05 -6.37 14.48
N CYS A 79 -0.95 -5.22 15.15
CA CYS A 79 -0.70 -5.14 16.59
C CYS A 79 -1.75 -5.89 17.41
N LEU A 80 -3.02 -5.49 17.26
CA LEU A 80 -4.10 -5.98 18.11
C LEU A 80 -4.42 -7.45 17.84
N ILE A 81 -4.41 -7.86 16.58
CA ILE A 81 -4.77 -9.22 16.18
C ILE A 81 -3.61 -10.17 16.46
N ALA A 82 -2.35 -9.78 16.21
CA ALA A 82 -1.24 -10.67 16.52
C ALA A 82 -1.14 -10.97 18.02
N GLU A 83 -1.35 -9.96 18.87
CA GLU A 83 -1.30 -10.14 20.32
C GLU A 83 -2.37 -11.09 20.85
N ARG A 84 -3.58 -11.05 20.28
CA ARG A 84 -4.72 -11.84 20.77
C ARG A 84 -4.84 -13.22 20.10
N GLU A 85 -4.64 -13.27 18.80
CA GLU A 85 -4.99 -14.43 17.96
C GLU A 85 -3.76 -15.18 17.40
N ARG A 86 -2.57 -14.57 17.44
CA ARG A 86 -1.31 -15.14 16.92
C ARG A 86 -0.15 -15.09 17.92
N PRO A 87 -0.28 -15.66 19.13
CA PRO A 87 0.83 -15.71 20.09
C PRO A 87 2.02 -16.56 19.59
N ASP A 88 1.84 -17.32 18.50
CA ASP A 88 2.87 -18.11 17.83
C ASP A 88 3.83 -17.28 16.96
N LEU A 89 3.46 -16.06 16.59
CA LEU A 89 4.24 -15.19 15.71
C LEU A 89 5.24 -14.31 16.47
N ASP A 90 6.36 -13.99 15.85
CA ASP A 90 7.25 -12.92 16.33
C ASP A 90 6.59 -11.54 16.12
N ARG A 91 6.07 -10.97 17.20
CA ARG A 91 5.38 -9.68 17.18
C ARG A 91 6.27 -8.52 16.72
N ASP A 92 7.54 -8.50 17.12
CA ASP A 92 8.45 -7.41 16.70
C ASP A 92 8.62 -7.47 15.18
N LYS A 93 8.78 -8.68 14.64
CA LYS A 93 8.88 -8.89 13.19
C LYS A 93 7.61 -8.50 12.45
N VAL A 94 6.43 -8.91 12.94
CA VAL A 94 5.12 -8.52 12.38
C VAL A 94 4.99 -7.00 12.32
N PHE A 95 5.35 -6.29 13.40
CA PHE A 95 5.18 -4.83 13.46
C PHE A 95 6.16 -4.10 12.56
N ARG A 96 7.42 -4.54 12.53
CA ARG A 96 8.42 -3.99 11.61
C ARG A 96 7.97 -4.17 10.17
N MET A 97 7.48 -5.36 9.84
CA MET A 97 7.02 -5.68 8.49
C MET A 97 5.80 -4.87 8.08
N ALA A 98 4.77 -4.81 8.93
CA ALA A 98 3.58 -3.97 8.70
C ALA A 98 3.94 -2.49 8.54
N LEU A 99 4.94 -1.98 9.27
CA LEU A 99 5.36 -0.59 9.19
C LEU A 99 6.01 -0.22 7.84
N ILE A 100 6.74 -1.15 7.23
CA ILE A 100 7.56 -0.85 6.05
C ILE A 100 7.09 -1.54 4.76
N HIS A 101 6.00 -2.31 4.79
CA HIS A 101 5.58 -3.13 3.64
C HIS A 101 5.44 -2.31 2.34
N ASP A 102 4.91 -1.08 2.42
CA ASP A 102 4.75 -0.17 1.29
C ASP A 102 5.90 0.85 1.13
N PHE A 103 7.06 0.67 1.77
CA PHE A 103 8.17 1.63 1.62
C PHE A 103 8.69 1.72 0.18
N GLY A 104 8.52 0.66 -0.63
CA GLY A 104 8.84 0.71 -2.06
C GLY A 104 8.04 1.76 -2.83
N GLU A 105 6.84 2.12 -2.35
CA GLU A 105 5.96 3.09 -2.98
C GLU A 105 6.42 4.54 -2.81
N ILE A 106 7.37 4.82 -1.90
CA ILE A 106 7.92 6.18 -1.68
C ILE A 106 8.38 6.79 -3.00
N HIS A 107 9.06 6.00 -3.84
CA HIS A 107 9.50 6.42 -5.17
C HIS A 107 8.70 5.78 -6.31
N ALA A 108 8.27 4.52 -6.16
CA ALA A 108 7.52 3.82 -7.21
C ALA A 108 6.11 4.38 -7.42
N GLY A 109 5.51 4.96 -6.37
CA GLY A 109 4.09 5.25 -6.27
C GLY A 109 3.25 3.99 -6.02
N ASP A 110 1.97 4.18 -5.72
CA ASP A 110 1.00 3.09 -5.52
C ASP A 110 0.51 2.58 -6.89
N ILE A 111 1.24 1.61 -7.44
CA ILE A 111 0.97 1.03 -8.76
C ILE A 111 -0.11 -0.04 -8.63
N THR A 112 -1.25 0.16 -9.29
CA THR A 112 -2.38 -0.77 -9.25
C THR A 112 -2.38 -1.73 -10.45
N PRO A 113 -3.14 -2.84 -10.39
CA PRO A 113 -3.32 -3.73 -11.53
C PRO A 113 -3.88 -3.05 -12.79
N ARG A 114 -4.55 -1.89 -12.66
CA ARG A 114 -5.14 -1.15 -13.79
C ARG A 114 -4.13 -0.27 -14.53
N ASP A 115 -2.93 -0.07 -13.98
CA ASP A 115 -1.90 0.80 -14.57
C ASP A 115 -1.14 0.12 -15.72
N GLY A 116 -1.39 -1.17 -15.97
CA GLY A 116 -0.77 -1.92 -17.07
C GLY A 116 0.74 -2.16 -16.88
N VAL A 117 1.27 -1.95 -15.69
CA VAL A 117 2.65 -2.24 -15.32
C VAL A 117 2.77 -3.73 -14.99
N SER A 118 3.76 -4.41 -15.58
CA SER A 118 3.97 -5.84 -15.29
C SER A 118 4.40 -6.05 -13.83
N ALA A 119 4.09 -7.22 -13.26
CA ALA A 119 4.50 -7.54 -11.88
C ALA A 119 6.04 -7.47 -11.68
N ALA A 120 6.81 -7.86 -12.69
CA ALA A 120 8.27 -7.77 -12.66
C ALA A 120 8.77 -6.32 -12.65
N GLU A 121 8.12 -5.44 -13.42
CA GLU A 121 8.45 -4.02 -13.47
C GLU A 121 8.02 -3.29 -12.19
N LYS A 122 6.83 -3.58 -11.65
CA LYS A 122 6.37 -3.07 -10.35
C LYS A 122 7.39 -3.42 -9.26
N LYS A 123 7.73 -4.70 -9.15
CA LYS A 123 8.72 -5.19 -8.17
C LYS A 123 10.09 -4.51 -8.33
N ALA A 124 10.57 -4.33 -9.56
CA ALA A 124 11.85 -3.66 -9.81
C ALA A 124 11.84 -2.19 -9.33
N ARG A 125 10.75 -1.46 -9.59
CA ARG A 125 10.59 -0.06 -9.13
C ARG A 125 10.49 0.04 -7.60
N GLU A 126 9.79 -0.91 -6.97
CA GLU A 126 9.66 -0.95 -5.51
C GLU A 126 10.99 -1.26 -4.82
N ILE A 127 11.77 -2.20 -5.37
CA ILE A 127 13.14 -2.49 -4.90
C ILE A 127 14.01 -1.23 -5.01
N GLU A 128 13.99 -0.55 -6.15
CA GLU A 128 14.74 0.72 -6.33
C GLU A 128 14.29 1.79 -5.33
N GLY A 129 12.99 1.88 -5.08
CA GLY A 129 12.43 2.84 -4.13
C GLY A 129 12.88 2.60 -2.70
N ILE A 130 12.72 1.38 -2.18
CA ILE A 130 13.11 1.11 -0.79
C ILE A 130 14.64 1.13 -0.61
N ASP A 131 15.41 0.73 -1.63
CA ASP A 131 16.88 0.82 -1.60
C ASP A 131 17.36 2.27 -1.54
N ALA A 132 16.73 3.19 -2.28
CA ALA A 132 17.03 4.62 -2.18
C ALA A 132 16.86 5.17 -0.75
N VAL A 133 15.89 4.63 0.01
CA VAL A 133 15.57 5.07 1.38
C VAL A 133 16.49 4.43 2.42
N LEU A 134 16.79 3.13 2.29
CA LEU A 134 17.43 2.35 3.35
C LEU A 134 18.95 2.15 3.16
N ARG A 135 19.49 2.30 1.95
CA ARG A 135 20.91 1.98 1.66
C ARG A 135 21.91 2.70 2.59
N ASP A 136 21.65 3.97 2.89
CA ASP A 136 22.52 4.79 3.75
C ASP A 136 22.02 4.88 5.21
N PHE A 137 20.95 4.18 5.57
CA PHE A 137 20.39 4.18 6.91
C PHE A 137 21.15 3.18 7.83
N PRO A 138 21.56 3.57 9.05
CA PRO A 138 22.17 2.64 10.00
C PRO A 138 21.22 1.46 10.32
N GLY A 139 21.62 0.25 9.97
CA GLY A 139 20.78 -0.95 10.10
C GLY A 139 19.79 -1.16 8.94
N GLY A 140 19.93 -0.40 7.84
CA GLY A 140 19.08 -0.51 6.66
C GLY A 140 19.04 -1.91 6.04
N GLU A 141 20.13 -2.68 6.12
CA GLU A 141 20.18 -4.08 5.65
C GLU A 141 19.18 -4.99 6.39
N GLU A 142 18.99 -4.79 7.70
CA GLU A 142 18.02 -5.57 8.49
C GLU A 142 16.58 -5.25 8.08
N TRP A 143 16.27 -3.98 7.85
CA TRP A 143 14.96 -3.54 7.38
C TRP A 143 14.70 -3.97 5.92
N MET A 144 15.72 -3.94 5.07
CA MET A 144 15.63 -4.47 3.71
C MET A 144 15.32 -5.96 3.70
N ALA A 145 15.95 -6.74 4.60
CA ALA A 145 15.66 -8.16 4.75
C ALA A 145 14.20 -8.40 5.20
N VAL A 146 13.69 -7.60 6.15
CA VAL A 146 12.27 -7.66 6.56
C VAL A 146 11.33 -7.38 5.40
N TRP A 147 11.63 -6.36 4.57
CA TRP A 147 10.82 -6.04 3.40
C TRP A 147 10.85 -7.13 2.34
N HIS A 148 12.02 -7.69 2.03
CA HIS A 148 12.12 -8.81 1.09
C HIS A 148 11.34 -10.03 1.57
N GLU A 149 11.38 -10.31 2.86
CA GLU A 149 10.62 -11.42 3.45
C GLU A 149 9.10 -11.22 3.31
N TYR A 150 8.62 -9.98 3.49
CA TYR A 150 7.24 -9.61 3.19
C TYR A 150 6.90 -9.88 1.73
N GLU A 151 7.70 -9.34 0.81
CA GLU A 151 7.46 -9.44 -0.63
C GLU A 151 7.42 -10.88 -1.13
N GLU A 152 8.31 -11.73 -0.60
CA GLU A 152 8.39 -13.15 -0.94
C GLU A 152 7.36 -14.00 -0.21
N SER A 153 6.64 -13.43 0.77
CA SER A 153 5.68 -14.13 1.61
C SER A 153 6.29 -15.37 2.28
N ALA A 154 7.57 -15.28 2.66
CA ALA A 154 8.43 -16.42 2.96
C ALA A 154 8.21 -17.03 4.37
N THR A 155 7.57 -16.28 5.27
CA THR A 155 7.38 -16.68 6.67
C THR A 155 5.91 -16.60 7.10
N PRO A 156 5.54 -17.26 8.22
CA PRO A 156 4.22 -17.11 8.83
C PRO A 156 3.88 -15.64 9.16
N GLU A 157 4.86 -14.85 9.59
CA GLU A 157 4.69 -13.41 9.83
C GLU A 157 4.38 -12.66 8.53
N ALA A 158 5.12 -12.91 7.46
CA ALA A 158 4.88 -12.29 6.15
C ALA A 158 3.51 -12.63 5.57
N GLN A 159 3.13 -13.91 5.66
CA GLN A 159 1.80 -14.36 5.23
C GLN A 159 0.71 -13.70 6.06
N PHE A 160 0.91 -13.58 7.38
CA PHE A 160 -0.04 -12.90 8.25
C PHE A 160 -0.18 -11.42 7.92
N VAL A 161 0.93 -10.67 7.76
CA VAL A 161 0.87 -9.24 7.43
C VAL A 161 0.20 -9.01 6.07
N LYS A 162 0.43 -9.86 5.05
CA LYS A 162 -0.30 -9.79 3.77
C LYS A 162 -1.81 -9.99 3.92
N GLN A 163 -2.24 -10.83 4.86
CA GLN A 163 -3.66 -11.02 5.15
C GLN A 163 -4.25 -9.81 5.89
N ILE A 164 -3.47 -9.18 6.78
CA ILE A 164 -3.86 -7.95 7.47
C ILE A 164 -3.96 -6.76 6.50
N ASP A 165 -3.03 -6.62 5.56
CA ASP A 165 -3.07 -5.62 4.48
C ASP A 165 -4.39 -5.71 3.69
N ARG A 166 -4.75 -6.92 3.24
CA ARG A 166 -6.03 -7.18 2.55
C ARG A 166 -7.25 -6.93 3.43
N LEU A 167 -7.19 -7.33 4.70
CA LEU A 167 -8.27 -7.08 5.66
C LEU A 167 -8.50 -5.58 5.83
N GLU A 168 -7.43 -4.80 6.01
CA GLU A 168 -7.49 -3.34 6.15
C GLU A 168 -8.17 -2.70 4.92
N MET A 169 -7.72 -3.08 3.72
CA MET A 169 -8.33 -2.62 2.47
C MET A 169 -9.83 -2.94 2.40
N GLY A 170 -10.24 -4.14 2.86
CA GLY A 170 -11.64 -4.52 2.95
C GLY A 170 -12.43 -3.65 3.93
N LEU A 171 -11.92 -3.44 5.14
CA LEU A 171 -12.56 -2.58 6.13
C LEU A 171 -12.71 -1.14 5.61
N GLN A 172 -11.68 -0.61 4.95
CA GLN A 172 -11.73 0.71 4.34
C GLN A 172 -12.72 0.78 3.16
N GLY A 173 -12.82 -0.28 2.36
CA GLY A 173 -13.84 -0.43 1.31
C GLY A 173 -15.27 -0.35 1.87
N HIS A 174 -15.54 -1.03 2.99
CA HIS A 174 -16.83 -0.92 3.67
C HIS A 174 -17.14 0.52 4.13
N ILE A 175 -16.15 1.22 4.70
CA ILE A 175 -16.31 2.62 5.10
C ILE A 175 -16.69 3.48 3.89
N TYR A 176 -16.00 3.33 2.75
CA TYR A 176 -16.33 4.09 1.55
C TYR A 176 -17.72 3.76 0.97
N ARG A 177 -18.15 2.49 1.02
CA ARG A 177 -19.53 2.09 0.67
C ARG A 177 -20.55 2.83 1.52
N LYS A 178 -20.38 2.87 2.85
CA LYS A 178 -21.26 3.60 3.77
C LYS A 178 -21.25 5.12 3.54
N LEU A 179 -20.16 5.67 3.01
CA LEU A 179 -20.05 7.07 2.61
C LEU A 179 -20.66 7.37 1.23
N GLY A 180 -21.23 6.36 0.54
CA GLY A 180 -21.93 6.51 -0.73
C GLY A 180 -21.06 6.32 -1.97
N HIS A 181 -19.81 5.83 -1.83
CA HIS A 181 -18.92 5.56 -2.96
C HIS A 181 -19.16 4.15 -3.50
N ALA A 182 -20.17 4.00 -4.35
CA ALA A 182 -20.59 2.69 -4.86
C ALA A 182 -19.47 1.89 -5.55
N GLY A 183 -18.48 2.55 -6.18
CA GLY A 183 -17.35 1.85 -6.81
C GLY A 183 -16.41 1.16 -5.81
N ALA A 184 -16.42 1.55 -4.54
CA ALA A 184 -15.62 0.88 -3.51
C ALA A 184 -16.07 -0.56 -3.24
N ASP A 185 -17.29 -0.93 -3.65
CA ASP A 185 -17.80 -2.30 -3.56
C ASP A 185 -16.93 -3.30 -4.31
N GLU A 186 -16.37 -2.92 -5.46
CA GLU A 186 -15.47 -3.78 -6.23
C GLU A 186 -14.23 -4.20 -5.43
N LEU A 187 -13.59 -3.23 -4.76
CA LEU A 187 -12.39 -3.48 -3.96
C LEU A 187 -12.73 -4.18 -2.64
N PHE A 188 -13.89 -3.88 -2.05
CA PHE A 188 -14.41 -4.61 -0.89
C PHE A 188 -14.60 -6.10 -1.19
N GLN A 189 -15.27 -6.43 -2.30
CA GLN A 189 -15.49 -7.81 -2.73
C GLN A 189 -14.17 -8.51 -3.06
N SER A 190 -13.24 -7.82 -3.74
CA SER A 190 -11.91 -8.35 -3.97
C SER A 190 -11.16 -8.65 -2.67
N ALA A 191 -11.36 -7.88 -1.60
CA ALA A 191 -10.77 -8.15 -0.29
C ALA A 191 -11.38 -9.41 0.36
N ILE A 192 -12.71 -9.58 0.30
CA ILE A 192 -13.40 -10.78 0.79
C ILE A 192 -12.83 -12.04 0.13
N GLU A 193 -12.64 -12.02 -1.19
CA GLU A 193 -12.08 -13.15 -1.93
C GLU A 193 -10.60 -13.43 -1.59
N ALA A 194 -9.85 -12.38 -1.23
CA ALA A 194 -8.40 -12.46 -1.03
C ALA A 194 -7.99 -12.78 0.43
N VAL A 195 -8.84 -12.50 1.41
CA VAL A 195 -8.60 -12.84 2.83
C VAL A 195 -9.01 -14.30 3.06
N SER A 196 -8.01 -15.15 3.30
CA SER A 196 -8.15 -16.59 3.46
C SER A 196 -7.82 -17.09 4.87
N ASP A 197 -7.30 -16.24 5.76
CA ASP A 197 -7.07 -16.63 7.16
C ASP A 197 -8.42 -16.84 7.86
N GLU A 198 -8.63 -18.04 8.43
CA GLU A 198 -9.89 -18.46 9.06
C GLU A 198 -10.33 -17.56 10.22
N ARG A 199 -9.41 -16.80 10.81
CA ARG A 199 -9.71 -15.85 11.90
C ARG A 199 -10.05 -14.46 11.39
N LEU A 200 -9.60 -14.10 10.18
CA LEU A 200 -9.76 -12.77 9.61
C LEU A 200 -10.95 -12.71 8.65
N ALA A 201 -11.17 -13.74 7.84
CA ALA A 201 -12.26 -13.79 6.87
C ALA A 201 -13.65 -13.50 7.48
N PRO A 202 -14.00 -14.02 8.68
CA PRO A 202 -15.28 -13.71 9.32
C PRO A 202 -15.49 -12.20 9.58
N LEU A 203 -14.43 -11.44 9.84
CA LEU A 203 -14.53 -10.00 10.14
C LEU A 203 -15.06 -9.19 8.95
N LEU A 204 -14.77 -9.60 7.71
CA LEU A 204 -15.33 -8.97 6.52
C LEU A 204 -16.74 -9.49 6.20
N ALA A 205 -17.01 -10.78 6.46
CA ALA A 205 -18.34 -11.37 6.24
C ALA A 205 -19.42 -10.69 7.11
N GLU A 206 -19.10 -10.34 8.36
CA GLU A 206 -19.99 -9.56 9.24
C GLU A 206 -20.48 -8.24 8.61
N LEU A 207 -19.66 -7.65 7.74
CA LEU A 207 -19.94 -6.37 7.07
C LEU A 207 -20.75 -6.53 5.78
N GLU A 208 -20.87 -7.74 5.26
CA GLU A 208 -21.70 -8.08 4.11
C GLU A 208 -23.15 -8.39 4.55
N GLU A 209 -23.33 -9.09 5.67
CA GLU A 209 -24.63 -9.48 6.20
C GLU A 209 -25.44 -8.31 6.80
N GLY A 210 -24.77 -7.26 7.26
CA GLY A 210 -25.39 -6.08 7.91
C GLY A 210 -25.99 -5.04 6.96
N GLU A 211 -26.23 -5.38 5.69
CA GLU A 211 -26.74 -4.44 4.66
C GLU A 211 -28.21 -4.67 4.24
N GLU A 212 -28.90 -5.64 4.85
CA GLU A 212 -30.37 -5.83 4.73
C GLU A 212 -31.17 -4.84 5.60
#